data_AF-A0A2D4LBW3-F1
#
_entry.id   AF-A0A2D4LBW3-F1
#
_cell.length_a   1.000
_cell.length_b   1.000
_cell.length_c   1.000
_cell.angle_alpha   90.00
_cell.angle_beta   90.00
_cell.angle_gamma   90.00
#
_symmetry.space_group_name_H-M   'P 1'
#
loop_
_entity.id
_entity.type
_entity.pdbx_description
1 polymer ?
#
loop_
_entity_poly.entity_id
_entity_poly.type
_entity_poly.pdbx_seq_one_letter_code
_entity_poly.pdbx_strand_id
1 'polypeptide(L)'
;MASNHKPPTARPSSRIGLTARPPSSSLRPPSAALLGGGMPPGTSRPGTRGGSIGTGVVLSSQIKVADRPVTQQGLSGMKTGMKGPQRQIMDKSYYLGVLRGKINELTIEINKLQKEIDMYNQENSVYLSYEKRAESLASEIKEFQGQLADYNMLVDKLNTNTDMEEVMSDYNLLKAQNDREAQSIDIIFTERQSKEKLIQAVEDDIRQEKQAAENIIKNMSEQDQTKYIEMKMANEKLLQELSSLQQEMDAVNMKEQALEAEITHSQIKQEALQLYEKLHGLEEHRDQMIAEDKNMGSPQEERERLLKQVKEDNQEIASMERQLTEIKEKINHLNEGIRQLDMDLEEHQG
;
A
#
# COMPACT_ATOMS: atom_id res chain seq x y z
N MET A 1 11.52 67.16 47.58
CA MET A 1 12.47 66.44 48.48
C MET A 1 12.18 64.95 48.26
N ALA A 2 12.62 64.31 47.18
CA ALA A 2 13.97 63.87 46.82
C ALA A 2 14.50 62.71 47.69
N SER A 3 14.53 61.49 47.09
CA SER A 3 15.50 60.37 47.18
C SER A 3 14.78 59.01 47.21
N ASN A 4 14.72 58.24 46.11
CA ASN A 4 15.72 57.38 45.46
C ASN A 4 16.16 56.18 46.30
N HIS A 5 15.74 54.96 45.89
CA HIS A 5 16.64 53.92 45.35
C HIS A 5 15.85 52.72 44.77
N LYS A 6 16.22 52.32 43.55
CA LYS A 6 15.81 51.12 42.78
C LYS A 6 16.82 49.98 42.96
N PRO A 7 16.45 48.74 42.58
CA PRO A 7 17.24 47.94 41.63
C PRO A 7 16.37 47.41 40.44
N PRO A 8 16.99 46.83 39.39
CA PRO A 8 16.57 47.10 38.01
C PRO A 8 15.69 46.02 37.35
N THR A 9 14.82 46.54 36.49
CA THR A 9 14.12 45.90 35.37
C THR A 9 15.07 45.52 34.24
N ALA A 10 14.99 44.29 33.73
CA ALA A 10 15.41 43.95 32.37
C ALA A 10 14.18 44.02 31.45
N ARG A 11 14.22 44.91 30.46
CA ARG A 11 13.24 44.98 29.36
C ARG A 11 13.75 44.24 28.13
N PRO A 12 12.85 43.77 27.27
CA PRO A 12 13.15 43.04 26.05
C PRO A 12 13.60 43.99 24.93
N SER A 13 14.51 43.53 24.09
CA SER A 13 14.85 44.18 22.82
C SER A 13 14.18 43.44 21.66
N SER A 14 13.67 44.25 20.75
CA SER A 14 12.78 43.97 19.63
C SER A 14 13.45 43.39 18.38
N ARG A 15 12.82 42.36 17.81
CA ARG A 15 12.25 42.27 16.45
C ARG A 15 13.08 42.77 15.24
N ILE A 16 13.60 41.81 14.47
CA ILE A 16 13.65 41.74 12.99
C ILE A 16 13.53 40.22 12.70
N GLY A 17 12.64 39.64 11.89
CA GLY A 17 11.78 40.16 10.84
C GLY A 17 12.12 39.53 9.49
N LEU A 18 12.13 38.20 9.33
CA LEU A 18 12.10 37.54 8.02
C LEU A 18 11.25 36.25 8.06
N THR A 19 10.46 36.14 7.00
CA THR A 19 9.31 35.29 6.77
C THR A 19 9.71 33.85 6.42
N ALA A 20 9.33 32.89 7.26
CA ALA A 20 9.34 31.47 6.92
C ALA A 20 8.10 31.11 6.09
N ARG A 21 8.35 30.52 4.93
CA ARG A 21 7.41 30.05 3.93
C ARG A 21 6.87 28.66 4.35
N PRO A 22 5.57 28.34 4.14
CA PRO A 22 5.02 27.04 4.54
C PRO A 22 5.42 25.91 3.56
N PRO A 23 5.44 24.64 4.02
CA PRO A 23 5.78 23.49 3.18
C PRO A 23 4.61 23.15 2.24
N SER A 24 4.88 23.14 0.93
CA SER A 24 3.95 22.71 -0.10
C SER A 24 3.82 21.19 -0.12
N SER A 25 2.60 20.74 0.18
CA SER A 25 2.08 19.40 -0.01
C SER A 25 2.24 18.89 -1.45
N SER A 26 2.76 17.68 -1.56
CA SER A 26 2.85 16.86 -2.77
C SER A 26 1.46 16.51 -3.31
N LEU A 27 1.04 17.22 -4.36
CA LEU A 27 -0.13 16.88 -5.17
C LEU A 27 0.28 15.91 -6.29
N ARG A 28 -0.30 14.71 -6.24
CA ARG A 28 -0.42 13.74 -7.34
C ARG A 28 -1.05 14.40 -8.59
N PRO A 29 -0.63 14.08 -9.81
CA PRO A 29 -1.42 14.37 -11.00
C PRO A 29 -2.55 13.32 -11.17
N PRO A 30 -3.72 13.72 -11.71
CA PRO A 30 -4.88 12.85 -11.82
C PRO A 30 -4.86 12.02 -13.13
N SER A 31 -5.28 10.77 -13.03
CA SER A 31 -5.75 9.97 -14.16
C SER A 31 -7.22 10.31 -14.40
N ALA A 32 -7.57 10.75 -15.61
CA ALA A 32 -8.94 10.89 -16.08
C ALA A 32 -9.18 9.97 -17.29
N ALA A 33 -10.35 9.35 -17.26
CA ALA A 33 -10.79 8.25 -18.11
C ALA A 33 -11.41 8.70 -19.45
N LEU A 34 -11.33 7.78 -20.43
CA LEU A 34 -12.35 7.37 -21.41
C LEU A 34 -13.28 8.43 -22.07
N LEU A 35 -13.24 8.53 -23.41
CA LEU A 35 -14.34 8.12 -24.32
C LEU A 35 -14.14 8.60 -25.79
N GLY A 36 -14.23 7.64 -26.72
CA GLY A 36 -15.05 7.64 -27.96
C GLY A 36 -15.03 8.78 -28.99
N GLY A 37 -14.53 8.45 -30.19
CA GLY A 37 -15.25 8.59 -31.47
C GLY A 37 -15.48 9.97 -32.09
N GLY A 38 -14.86 10.22 -33.26
CA GLY A 38 -15.31 11.26 -34.20
C GLY A 38 -14.21 11.83 -35.09
N MET A 39 -14.27 11.51 -36.39
CA MET A 39 -13.53 12.12 -37.50
C MET A 39 -14.55 12.86 -38.39
N PRO A 40 -14.24 13.69 -39.42
CA PRO A 40 -13.13 14.63 -39.80
C PRO A 40 -13.73 16.08 -40.02
N PRO A 41 -13.27 17.02 -40.91
CA PRO A 41 -12.09 17.07 -41.81
C PRO A 41 -11.30 18.40 -41.94
N GLY A 42 -10.07 18.27 -42.49
CA GLY A 42 -9.55 19.16 -43.55
C GLY A 42 -8.61 20.31 -43.16
N THR A 43 -7.34 20.25 -43.61
CA THR A 43 -6.77 21.05 -44.72
C THR A 43 -5.23 21.17 -44.66
N SER A 44 -4.61 20.99 -45.83
CA SER A 44 -3.41 21.70 -46.33
C SER A 44 -2.01 21.50 -45.73
N ARG A 45 -1.23 20.69 -46.46
CA ARG A 45 0.01 21.05 -47.20
C ARG A 45 1.28 21.49 -46.44
N PRO A 46 2.38 20.73 -46.58
CA PRO A 46 3.74 21.19 -46.22
C PRO A 46 4.54 21.80 -47.40
N GLY A 47 5.23 22.92 -47.14
CA GLY A 47 6.51 23.36 -47.75
C GLY A 47 7.52 23.53 -46.60
N THR A 48 8.85 23.49 -46.73
CA THR A 48 9.73 24.15 -47.70
C THR A 48 11.20 23.67 -47.46
N ARG A 49 11.88 23.26 -48.54
CA ARG A 49 13.26 23.60 -48.98
C ARG A 49 14.48 23.61 -48.02
N GLY A 50 15.51 22.88 -48.45
CA GLY A 50 16.97 23.15 -48.27
C GLY A 50 17.71 21.96 -47.67
N GLY A 51 18.80 21.39 -48.18
CA GLY A 51 19.63 21.58 -49.38
C GLY A 51 20.90 20.71 -49.22
N SER A 52 21.45 20.19 -50.33
CA SER A 52 22.91 20.02 -50.60
C SER A 52 23.23 18.78 -51.49
N ILE A 53 23.61 19.11 -52.73
CA ILE A 53 24.74 18.64 -53.55
C ILE A 53 25.41 17.29 -53.19
N GLY A 54 25.50 16.41 -54.19
CA GLY A 54 26.42 15.26 -54.20
C GLY A 54 26.15 14.23 -55.31
N THR A 55 26.55 14.57 -56.54
CA THR A 55 26.97 13.65 -57.63
C THR A 55 26.42 12.21 -57.72
N GLY A 56 25.72 11.93 -58.82
CA GLY A 56 25.97 10.70 -59.60
C GLY A 56 24.80 9.73 -59.75
N VAL A 57 24.43 9.53 -61.02
CA VAL A 57 23.85 8.30 -61.61
C VAL A 57 22.32 8.20 -61.71
N VAL A 58 21.84 8.72 -62.85
CA VAL A 58 20.89 8.17 -63.84
C VAL A 58 19.55 7.58 -63.36
N LEU A 59 18.51 8.35 -63.70
CA LEU A 59 17.09 8.02 -63.67
C LEU A 59 16.68 7.16 -64.87
N SER A 60 15.86 6.12 -64.65
CA SER A 60 15.05 5.51 -65.70
C SER A 60 13.61 5.33 -65.23
N SER A 61 12.81 6.40 -65.33
CA SER A 61 11.36 6.36 -65.30
C SER A 61 10.82 5.91 -66.66
N GLN A 62 10.22 4.73 -66.75
CA GLN A 62 9.48 4.32 -67.95
C GLN A 62 8.04 4.79 -67.88
N ILE A 63 7.74 5.76 -68.74
CA ILE A 63 6.46 6.40 -68.98
C ILE A 63 5.56 5.45 -69.77
N LYS A 64 4.35 5.18 -69.25
CA LYS A 64 3.25 4.57 -70.00
C LYS A 64 2.68 5.61 -70.97
N VAL A 65 2.69 5.31 -72.27
CA VAL A 65 1.93 6.05 -73.28
C VAL A 65 0.86 5.11 -73.82
N ALA A 66 -0.37 5.36 -73.40
CA ALA A 66 -1.57 4.88 -74.08
C ALA A 66 -1.75 5.63 -75.40
N ASP A 67 -2.26 4.93 -76.40
CA ASP A 67 -2.67 5.42 -77.72
C ASP A 67 -1.57 5.87 -78.69
N ARG A 68 -1.09 4.89 -79.47
CA ARG A 68 -0.74 5.12 -80.88
C ARG A 68 -1.47 4.10 -81.75
N PRO A 69 -2.35 4.52 -82.68
CA PRO A 69 -2.89 3.64 -83.71
C PRO A 69 -1.80 3.47 -84.78
N VAL A 70 -1.18 2.30 -84.83
CA VAL A 70 -0.27 1.93 -85.92
C VAL A 70 -0.95 0.86 -86.75
N THR A 71 -1.36 1.25 -87.95
CA THR A 71 -1.84 0.36 -88.99
C THR A 71 -0.65 -0.39 -89.58
N GLN A 72 -0.62 -1.71 -89.37
CA GLN A 72 0.18 -2.59 -90.22
C GLN A 72 -0.63 -3.81 -90.62
N GLN A 73 -1.25 -3.66 -91.77
CA GLN A 73 -1.85 -4.70 -92.57
C GLN A 73 -0.72 -5.64 -93.04
N GLY A 74 -0.78 -6.90 -92.62
CA GLY A 74 0.22 -7.91 -92.98
C GLY A 74 -0.26 -9.32 -92.61
N LEU A 75 -0.80 -10.02 -93.61
CA LEU A 75 -1.22 -11.42 -93.65
C LEU A 75 -0.48 -12.40 -92.71
N SER A 76 -1.21 -13.06 -91.81
CA SER A 76 -0.98 -14.48 -91.49
C SER A 76 -2.17 -15.09 -90.72
N GLY A 77 -2.58 -16.30 -91.13
CA GLY A 77 -3.22 -17.26 -90.21
C GLY A 77 -4.74 -17.37 -90.27
N MET A 78 -5.22 -18.20 -91.18
CA MET A 78 -6.61 -18.65 -91.30
C MET A 78 -7.02 -19.54 -90.10
N LYS A 79 -8.01 -19.08 -89.33
CA LYS A 79 -9.11 -19.81 -88.64
C LYS A 79 -8.75 -21.06 -87.80
N THR A 80 -9.10 -21.01 -86.51
CA THR A 80 -10.10 -21.94 -85.92
C THR A 80 -10.83 -21.31 -84.72
N GLY A 81 -12.13 -21.06 -84.92
CA GLY A 81 -13.22 -21.04 -83.94
C GLY A 81 -13.01 -20.41 -82.56
N MET A 82 -13.58 -19.22 -82.37
CA MET A 82 -14.13 -18.84 -81.06
C MET A 82 -15.18 -19.87 -80.67
N LYS A 83 -14.80 -20.82 -79.82
CA LYS A 83 -15.72 -21.70 -79.13
C LYS A 83 -16.23 -20.92 -77.92
N GLY A 84 -17.55 -20.70 -77.86
CA GLY A 84 -18.24 -20.11 -76.71
C GLY A 84 -17.96 -20.90 -75.42
N PRO A 85 -18.47 -20.44 -74.25
CA PRO A 85 -18.12 -20.98 -72.95
C PRO A 85 -18.45 -22.48 -72.88
N GLN A 86 -17.46 -23.29 -73.19
CA GLN A 86 -17.58 -24.74 -73.21
C GLN A 86 -17.52 -25.19 -71.76
N ARG A 87 -18.42 -26.11 -71.37
CA ARG A 87 -18.33 -26.83 -70.09
C ARG A 87 -16.87 -27.21 -69.86
N GLN A 88 -16.28 -26.66 -68.81
CA GLN A 88 -14.93 -27.00 -68.40
C GLN A 88 -14.98 -28.44 -67.87
N ILE A 89 -14.60 -29.40 -68.72
CA ILE A 89 -14.49 -30.79 -68.29
C ILE A 89 -13.23 -30.85 -67.43
N MET A 90 -13.44 -31.00 -66.13
CA MET A 90 -12.35 -31.08 -65.16
C MET A 90 -11.74 -32.48 -65.21
N ASP A 91 -10.96 -32.74 -66.26
CA ASP A 91 -10.23 -34.00 -66.42
C ASP A 91 -9.02 -34.04 -65.47
N LYS A 92 -8.42 -35.22 -65.30
CA LYS A 92 -7.22 -35.42 -64.46
C LYS A 92 -6.12 -34.37 -64.70
N SER A 93 -5.92 -33.97 -65.95
CA SER A 93 -4.93 -32.95 -66.33
C SER A 93 -5.27 -31.55 -65.82
N TYR A 94 -6.55 -31.18 -65.75
CA TYR A 94 -7.00 -29.91 -65.18
C TYR A 94 -6.67 -29.85 -63.68
N TYR A 95 -7.07 -30.88 -62.92
CA TYR A 95 -6.77 -30.93 -61.48
C TYR A 95 -5.26 -31.02 -61.20
N LEU A 96 -4.47 -31.70 -62.04
CA LEU A 96 -3.00 -31.67 -61.94
C LEU A 96 -2.42 -30.27 -62.18
N GLY A 97 -2.98 -29.50 -63.12
CA GLY A 97 -2.60 -28.11 -63.35
C GLY A 97 -2.91 -27.21 -62.15
N VAL A 98 -4.10 -27.35 -61.57
CA VAL A 98 -4.50 -26.64 -60.35
C VAL A 98 -3.61 -27.01 -59.18
N LEU A 99 -3.31 -28.30 -58.98
CA LEU A 99 -2.42 -28.77 -57.93
C LEU A 99 -1.01 -28.20 -58.08
N ARG A 100 -0.45 -28.18 -59.30
CA ARG A 100 0.86 -27.55 -59.57
C ARG A 100 0.82 -26.04 -59.31
N GLY A 101 -0.26 -25.37 -59.70
CA GLY A 101 -0.49 -23.96 -59.38
C GLY A 101 -0.47 -23.72 -57.87
N LYS A 102 -1.22 -24.53 -57.11
CA LYS A 102 -1.24 -24.46 -55.64
C LYS A 102 0.08 -24.81 -54.98
N ILE A 103 0.81 -25.80 -55.50
CA ILE A 103 2.18 -26.11 -55.04
C ILE A 103 3.11 -24.92 -55.27
N ASN A 104 3.00 -24.25 -56.42
CA ASN A 104 3.82 -23.06 -56.70
C ASN A 104 3.42 -21.88 -55.81
N GLU A 105 2.14 -21.63 -55.60
CA GLU A 105 1.66 -20.61 -54.65
C GLU A 105 2.18 -20.89 -53.23
N LEU A 106 2.07 -22.12 -52.75
CA LEU A 106 2.62 -22.53 -51.45
C LEU A 106 4.13 -22.37 -51.40
N THR A 107 4.84 -22.72 -52.47
CA THR A 107 6.31 -22.56 -52.55
C THR A 107 6.71 -21.09 -52.50
N ILE A 108 5.96 -20.21 -53.17
CA ILE A 108 6.18 -18.75 -53.11
C ILE A 108 5.92 -18.25 -51.68
N GLU A 109 4.84 -18.69 -51.04
CA GLU A 109 4.52 -18.26 -49.68
C GLU A 109 5.54 -18.78 -48.66
N ILE A 110 6.01 -20.02 -48.79
CA ILE A 110 7.09 -20.58 -47.96
C ILE A 110 8.36 -19.73 -48.09
N ASN A 111 8.76 -19.37 -49.32
CA ASN A 111 9.93 -18.54 -49.55
C ASN A 111 9.76 -17.11 -49.00
N LYS A 112 8.53 -16.57 -49.04
CA LYS A 112 8.22 -15.26 -48.48
C LYS A 112 8.30 -15.29 -46.95
N LEU A 113 7.66 -16.26 -46.31
CA LEU A 113 7.73 -16.45 -44.86
C LEU A 113 9.16 -16.71 -44.38
N GLN A 114 9.95 -17.47 -45.13
CA GLN A 114 11.36 -17.70 -44.78
C GLN A 114 12.16 -16.39 -44.78
N LYS A 115 11.93 -15.51 -45.77
CA LYS A 115 12.56 -14.18 -45.79
C LYS A 115 12.10 -13.29 -44.65
N GLU A 116 10.82 -13.34 -44.29
CA GLU A 116 10.28 -12.60 -43.15
C GLU A 116 10.89 -13.10 -41.82
N ILE A 117 11.09 -14.41 -41.67
CA ILE A 117 11.77 -15.00 -40.50
C ILE A 117 13.23 -14.52 -40.42
N ASP A 118 13.96 -14.53 -41.53
CA ASP A 118 15.36 -14.07 -41.56
C ASP A 118 15.46 -12.57 -41.26
N MET A 119 14.54 -11.76 -41.81
CA MET A 119 14.42 -10.34 -41.48
C MET A 119 14.12 -10.13 -40.00
N TYR A 120 13.14 -10.83 -39.44
CA TYR A 120 12.77 -10.72 -38.03
C TYR A 120 13.94 -11.09 -37.11
N ASN A 121 14.69 -12.14 -37.44
CA ASN A 121 15.88 -12.52 -36.67
C ASN A 121 16.98 -11.43 -36.71
N GLN A 122 17.18 -10.79 -37.87
CA GLN A 122 18.13 -9.69 -37.99
C GLN A 122 17.65 -8.45 -37.21
N GLU A 123 16.37 -8.09 -37.33
CA GLU A 123 15.75 -7.00 -36.57
C GLU A 123 15.79 -7.24 -35.07
N ASN A 124 15.55 -8.48 -34.62
CA ASN A 124 15.64 -8.86 -33.21
C ASN A 124 17.06 -8.69 -32.66
N SER A 125 18.09 -9.07 -33.44
CA SER A 125 19.49 -8.81 -33.08
C SER A 125 19.79 -7.31 -32.98
N VAL A 126 19.17 -6.49 -33.84
CA VAL A 126 19.32 -5.03 -33.83
C VAL A 126 18.55 -4.43 -32.63
N TYR A 127 17.38 -4.96 -32.28
CA TYR A 127 16.60 -4.52 -31.13
C TYR A 127 17.39 -4.65 -29.82
N LEU A 128 18.03 -5.81 -29.59
CA LEU A 128 18.89 -6.01 -28.42
C LEU A 128 20.04 -5.00 -28.36
N SER A 129 20.58 -4.59 -29.52
CA SER A 129 21.62 -3.56 -29.58
C SER A 129 21.08 -2.17 -29.20
N TYR A 130 19.84 -1.86 -29.58
CA TYR A 130 19.18 -0.62 -29.18
C TYR A 130 18.81 -0.61 -27.70
N GLU A 131 18.35 -1.74 -27.15
CA GLU A 131 18.07 -1.89 -25.73
C GLU A 131 19.32 -1.64 -24.88
N LYS A 132 20.43 -2.32 -25.20
CA LYS A 132 21.72 -2.08 -24.53
C LYS A 132 22.18 -0.63 -24.63
N ARG A 133 21.99 0.00 -25.79
CA ARG A 133 22.33 1.42 -25.98
C ARG A 133 21.43 2.32 -25.14
N ALA A 134 20.14 2.01 -25.03
CA ALA A 134 19.21 2.75 -24.20
C ALA A 134 19.55 2.62 -22.71
N GLU A 135 19.92 1.43 -22.24
CA GLU A 135 20.40 1.22 -20.86
C GLU A 135 21.68 1.99 -20.56
N SER A 136 22.64 2.00 -21.48
CA SER A 136 23.88 2.79 -21.37
C SER A 136 23.56 4.28 -21.26
N LEU A 137 22.73 4.80 -22.17
CA LEU A 137 22.33 6.21 -22.16
C LEU A 137 21.54 6.57 -20.90
N ALA A 138 20.67 5.69 -20.40
CA ALA A 138 19.95 5.91 -19.15
C ALA A 138 20.91 5.97 -17.95
N SER A 139 21.94 5.13 -17.94
CA SER A 139 22.99 5.13 -16.92
C SER A 139 23.81 6.42 -16.98
N GLU A 140 24.21 6.87 -18.17
CA GLU A 140 24.91 8.14 -18.39
C GLU A 140 24.07 9.35 -17.95
N ILE A 141 22.77 9.36 -18.28
CA ILE A 141 21.85 10.41 -17.83
C ILE A 141 21.79 10.45 -16.30
N LYS A 142 21.70 9.30 -15.64
CA LYS A 142 21.69 9.21 -14.17
C LYS A 142 23.01 9.73 -13.58
N GLU A 143 24.14 9.40 -14.18
CA GLU A 143 25.45 9.91 -13.76
C GLU A 143 25.53 11.43 -13.92
N PHE A 144 25.12 11.99 -15.06
CA PHE A 144 25.10 13.44 -15.27
C PHE A 144 24.12 14.16 -14.34
N GLN A 145 22.99 13.54 -13.99
CA GLN A 145 22.09 14.08 -12.97
C GLN A 145 22.74 14.10 -11.59
N GLY A 146 23.50 13.05 -11.23
CA GLY A 146 24.31 13.01 -10.01
C GLY A 146 25.35 14.13 -9.98
N GLN A 147 26.15 14.26 -11.03
CA GLN A 147 27.15 15.33 -11.14
C GLN A 147 26.51 16.72 -11.08
N LEU A 148 25.34 16.92 -11.71
CA LEU A 148 24.61 18.19 -11.63
C LEU A 148 24.14 18.48 -10.19
N ALA A 149 23.68 17.47 -9.46
CA ALA A 149 23.33 17.61 -8.05
C ALA A 149 24.55 17.98 -7.19
N ASP A 150 25.70 17.35 -7.44
CA ASP A 150 26.96 17.67 -6.76
C ASP A 150 27.40 19.11 -7.03
N TYR A 151 27.33 19.56 -8.29
CA TYR A 151 27.62 20.94 -8.65
C TYR A 151 26.65 21.94 -8.02
N ASN A 152 25.35 21.63 -7.99
CA ASN A 152 24.37 22.48 -7.33
C ASN A 152 24.64 22.57 -5.82
N MET A 153 24.96 21.45 -5.18
CA MET A 153 25.36 21.43 -3.76
C MET A 153 26.61 22.27 -3.52
N LEU A 154 27.63 22.15 -4.38
CA LEU A 154 28.84 22.95 -4.27
C LEU A 154 28.54 24.44 -4.42
N VAL A 155 27.70 24.83 -5.38
CA VAL A 155 27.26 26.22 -5.56
C VAL A 155 26.54 26.73 -4.31
N ASP A 156 25.64 25.94 -3.72
CA ASP A 156 24.94 26.31 -2.47
C ASP A 156 25.91 26.45 -1.28
N LYS A 157 26.89 25.56 -1.15
CA LYS A 157 27.92 25.62 -0.11
C LYS A 157 28.85 26.82 -0.27
N LEU A 158 29.21 27.17 -1.52
CA LEU A 158 29.96 28.39 -1.82
C LEU A 158 29.13 29.65 -1.52
N ASN A 159 27.85 29.67 -1.88
CA ASN A 159 26.95 30.80 -1.61
C ASN A 159 26.69 31.01 -0.11
N THR A 160 26.78 29.95 0.69
CA THR A 160 26.65 30.00 2.15
C THR A 160 27.98 30.23 2.86
N ASN A 161 29.10 30.41 2.12
CA ASN A 161 30.46 30.50 2.66
C ASN A 161 30.81 29.34 3.61
N THR A 162 30.36 28.13 3.30
CA THR A 162 30.74 26.94 4.08
C THR A 162 32.18 26.56 3.72
N ASP A 163 33.04 26.38 4.73
CA ASP A 163 34.42 25.97 4.52
C ASP A 163 34.54 24.48 4.22
N MET A 164 35.58 24.10 3.47
CA MET A 164 35.83 22.69 3.13
C MET A 164 36.03 21.82 4.38
N GLU A 165 36.62 22.37 5.45
CA GLU A 165 36.82 21.66 6.72
C GLU A 165 35.48 21.32 7.39
N GLU A 166 34.51 22.23 7.34
CA GLU A 166 33.16 22.01 7.86
C GLU A 166 32.43 20.92 7.07
N VAL A 167 32.51 20.96 5.72
CA VAL A 167 31.95 19.91 4.86
C VAL A 167 32.59 18.54 5.14
N MET A 168 33.91 18.48 5.35
CA MET A 168 34.59 17.24 5.72
C MET A 168 34.20 16.74 7.11
N SER A 169 33.99 17.65 8.07
CA SER A 169 33.49 17.30 9.39
C SER A 169 32.09 16.71 9.33
N ASP A 170 31.17 17.36 8.61
CA ASP A 170 29.80 16.89 8.37
C ASP A 170 29.80 15.51 7.69
N TYR A 171 30.64 15.33 6.67
CA TYR A 171 30.82 14.04 5.99
C TYR A 171 31.26 12.94 6.95
N ASN A 172 32.27 13.21 7.79
CA ASN A 172 32.78 12.21 8.73
C ASN A 172 31.75 11.87 9.81
N LEU A 173 31.00 12.86 10.29
CA LEU A 173 29.91 12.65 11.25
C LEU A 173 28.81 11.80 10.63
N LEU A 174 28.34 12.15 9.44
CA LEU A 174 27.27 11.45 8.74
C LEU A 174 27.70 10.03 8.36
N LYS A 175 28.96 9.83 7.95
CA LYS A 175 29.54 8.52 7.70
C LYS A 175 29.53 7.65 8.96
N ALA A 176 30.01 8.18 10.08
CA ALA A 176 30.01 7.44 11.34
C ALA A 176 28.59 7.10 11.81
N GLN A 177 27.62 7.98 11.56
CA GLN A 177 26.21 7.69 11.83
C GLN A 177 25.67 6.59 10.91
N ASN A 178 25.89 6.68 9.60
CA ASN A 178 25.47 5.67 8.63
C ASN A 178 26.09 4.29 8.93
N ASP A 179 27.36 4.24 9.33
CA ASP A 179 28.03 2.99 9.70
C ASP A 179 27.39 2.34 10.94
N ARG A 180 27.00 3.15 11.93
CA ARG A 180 26.26 2.66 13.12
C ARG A 180 24.85 2.20 12.75
N GLU A 181 24.15 2.96 11.90
CA GLU A 181 22.81 2.61 11.43
C GLU A 181 22.83 1.33 10.59
N ALA A 182 23.82 1.14 9.73
CA ALA A 182 24.01 -0.08 8.96
C ALA A 182 24.21 -1.30 9.87
N GLN A 183 25.05 -1.19 10.90
CA GLN A 183 25.22 -2.25 11.90
C GLN A 183 23.93 -2.55 12.65
N SER A 184 23.17 -1.52 13.01
CA SER A 184 21.85 -1.67 13.65
C SER A 184 20.86 -2.41 12.74
N ILE A 185 20.82 -2.04 11.44
CA ILE A 185 19.98 -2.72 10.44
C ILE A 185 20.36 -4.20 10.31
N ASP A 186 21.65 -4.53 10.31
CA ASP A 186 22.11 -5.92 10.22
C ASP A 186 21.69 -6.74 11.44
N ILE A 187 21.74 -6.15 12.64
CA ILE A 187 21.25 -6.79 13.87
C ILE A 187 19.75 -7.03 13.76
N ILE A 188 18.97 -6.00 13.40
CA ILE A 188 17.51 -6.11 13.24
C ILE A 188 17.16 -7.16 12.18
N PHE A 189 17.90 -7.22 11.07
CA PHE A 189 17.69 -8.20 10.02
C PHE A 189 17.94 -9.63 10.53
N THR A 190 19.02 -9.84 11.28
CA THR A 190 19.37 -11.14 11.86
C THR A 190 18.33 -11.57 12.89
N GLU A 191 17.92 -10.67 13.78
CA GLU A 191 16.86 -10.93 14.75
C GLU A 191 15.53 -11.26 14.06
N ARG A 192 15.13 -10.47 13.05
CA ARG A 192 13.94 -10.73 12.26
C ARG A 192 13.99 -12.11 11.62
N GLN A 193 15.10 -12.48 10.99
CA GLN A 193 15.26 -13.80 10.39
C GLN A 193 15.15 -14.92 11.42
N SER A 194 15.69 -14.72 12.63
CA SER A 194 15.58 -15.72 13.70
C SER A 194 14.14 -15.87 14.20
N LYS A 195 13.41 -14.76 14.38
CA LYS A 195 11.99 -14.76 14.77
C LYS A 195 11.11 -15.36 13.68
N GLU A 196 11.39 -15.07 12.41
CA GLU A 196 10.65 -15.65 11.28
C GLU A 196 10.81 -17.17 11.21
N LYS A 197 12.01 -17.70 11.50
CA LYS A 197 12.20 -19.16 11.65
C LYS A 197 11.44 -19.75 12.83
N LEU A 198 11.40 -19.04 13.97
CA LEU A 198 10.63 -19.48 15.13
C LEU A 198 9.13 -19.51 14.83
N ILE A 199 8.62 -18.47 14.18
CA ILE A 199 7.22 -18.40 13.73
C ILE A 199 6.92 -19.56 12.80
N GLN A 200 7.78 -19.83 11.81
CA GLN A 200 7.59 -20.95 10.89
C GLN A 200 7.53 -22.30 11.61
N ALA A 201 8.38 -22.53 12.61
CA ALA A 201 8.34 -23.75 13.42
C ALA A 201 7.01 -23.87 14.19
N VAL A 202 6.58 -22.79 14.86
CA VAL A 202 5.31 -22.75 15.60
C VAL A 202 4.11 -22.95 14.67
N GLU A 203 4.13 -22.37 13.47
CA GLU A 203 3.07 -22.56 12.46
C GLU A 203 2.99 -24.01 11.97
N ASP A 204 4.13 -24.67 11.81
CA ASP A 204 4.18 -26.09 11.43
C ASP A 204 3.69 -26.98 12.58
N ASP A 205 4.02 -26.67 13.84
CA ASP A 205 3.50 -27.37 15.03
C ASP A 205 1.98 -27.21 15.15
N ILE A 206 1.46 -25.98 15.00
CA ILE A 206 0.02 -25.71 14.97
C ILE A 206 -0.66 -26.49 13.85
N ARG A 207 0.00 -26.63 12.69
CA ARG A 207 -0.56 -27.40 11.56
C ARG A 207 -0.64 -28.89 11.88
N GLN A 208 0.40 -29.45 12.50
CA GLN A 208 0.41 -30.85 12.92
C GLN A 208 -0.66 -31.11 13.98
N GLU A 209 -0.79 -30.22 14.97
CA GLU A 209 -1.79 -30.36 16.03
C GLU A 209 -3.21 -30.20 15.49
N LYS A 210 -3.45 -29.27 14.56
CA LYS A 210 -4.72 -29.17 13.84
C LYS A 210 -5.08 -30.45 13.08
N GLN A 211 -4.11 -31.06 12.39
CA GLN A 211 -4.32 -32.34 11.70
C GLN A 211 -4.63 -33.47 12.69
N ALA A 212 -3.93 -33.52 13.83
CA ALA A 212 -4.21 -34.49 14.89
C ALA A 212 -5.62 -34.29 15.47
N ALA A 213 -6.02 -33.05 15.75
CA ALA A 213 -7.36 -32.71 16.22
C ALA A 213 -8.44 -33.09 15.18
N GLU A 214 -8.23 -32.82 13.90
CA GLU A 214 -9.15 -33.24 12.83
C GLU A 214 -9.30 -34.76 12.75
N ASN A 215 -8.22 -35.51 12.92
CA ASN A 215 -8.27 -36.97 12.95
C ASN A 215 -9.06 -37.49 14.16
N ILE A 216 -8.90 -36.86 15.33
CA ILE A 216 -9.71 -37.17 16.52
C ILE A 216 -11.18 -36.90 16.22
N ILE A 217 -11.52 -35.71 15.71
CA ILE A 217 -12.90 -35.33 15.38
C ILE A 217 -13.54 -36.33 14.41
N LYS A 218 -12.83 -36.73 13.35
CA LYS A 218 -13.33 -37.72 12.38
C LYS A 218 -13.63 -39.09 13.00
N ASN A 219 -12.90 -39.46 14.05
CA ASN A 219 -13.08 -40.73 14.77
C ASN A 219 -14.12 -40.65 15.91
N MET A 220 -14.65 -39.46 16.22
CA MET A 220 -15.72 -39.28 17.22
C MET A 220 -17.09 -39.72 16.69
N SER A 221 -18.07 -39.89 17.59
CA SER A 221 -19.45 -40.18 17.23
C SER A 221 -20.12 -39.01 16.48
N GLU A 222 -21.10 -39.28 15.62
CA GLU A 222 -21.80 -38.24 14.84
C GLU A 222 -22.48 -37.18 15.73
N GLN A 223 -22.98 -37.57 16.91
CA GLN A 223 -23.57 -36.63 17.88
C GLN A 223 -22.53 -35.68 18.47
N ASP A 224 -21.36 -36.20 18.87
CA ASP A 224 -20.30 -35.38 19.46
C ASP A 224 -19.63 -34.48 18.41
N GLN A 225 -19.49 -34.95 17.16
CA GLN A 225 -19.01 -34.13 16.04
C GLN A 225 -19.94 -32.93 15.80
N THR A 226 -21.25 -33.14 15.80
CA THR A 226 -22.25 -32.08 15.59
C THR A 226 -22.15 -31.03 16.71
N LYS A 227 -22.09 -31.47 17.97
CA LYS A 227 -21.93 -30.59 19.13
C LYS A 227 -20.61 -29.80 19.10
N TYR A 228 -19.51 -30.44 18.68
CA TYR A 228 -18.22 -29.77 18.50
C TYR A 228 -18.27 -28.68 17.42
N ILE A 229 -18.90 -28.97 16.27
CA ILE A 229 -19.03 -27.99 15.19
C ILE A 229 -19.89 -26.79 15.62
N GLU A 230 -21.00 -27.03 16.32
CA GLU A 230 -21.84 -25.95 16.86
C GLU A 230 -21.06 -25.06 17.84
N MET A 231 -20.33 -25.67 18.77
CA MET A 231 -19.51 -24.94 19.75
C MET A 231 -18.34 -24.20 19.09
N LYS A 232 -17.72 -24.80 18.07
CA LYS A 232 -16.66 -24.16 17.26
C LYS A 232 -17.20 -22.94 16.51
N MET A 233 -18.36 -23.05 15.87
CA MET A 233 -18.99 -21.91 15.18
C MET A 233 -19.36 -20.78 16.15
N ALA A 234 -19.85 -21.12 17.35
CA ALA A 234 -20.14 -20.12 18.38
C ALA A 234 -18.85 -19.41 18.85
N ASN A 235 -17.77 -20.15 19.05
CA ASN A 235 -16.47 -19.58 19.42
C ASN A 235 -15.90 -18.68 18.31
N GLU A 236 -15.93 -19.12 17.05
CA GLU A 236 -15.49 -18.30 15.91
C GLU A 236 -16.27 -16.98 15.80
N LYS A 237 -17.58 -16.99 16.07
CA LYS A 237 -18.38 -15.75 16.14
C LYS A 237 -17.94 -14.83 17.26
N LEU A 238 -17.74 -15.37 18.47
CA LEU A 238 -17.28 -14.58 19.62
C LEU A 238 -15.88 -13.98 19.38
N LEU A 239 -14.98 -14.72 18.73
CA LEU A 239 -13.66 -14.22 18.34
C LEU A 239 -13.74 -13.10 17.31
N GLN A 240 -14.65 -13.19 16.34
CA GLN A 240 -14.90 -12.12 15.38
C GLN A 240 -15.45 -10.86 16.07
N GLU A 241 -16.42 -11.02 16.98
CA GLU A 241 -16.96 -9.91 17.78
C GLU A 241 -15.88 -9.25 18.64
N LEU A 242 -15.04 -10.04 19.30
CA LEU A 242 -13.91 -9.53 20.08
C LEU A 242 -12.92 -8.75 19.20
N SER A 243 -12.56 -9.29 18.03
CA SER A 243 -11.70 -8.58 17.09
C SER A 243 -12.29 -7.26 16.61
N SER A 244 -13.61 -7.20 16.35
CA SER A 244 -14.26 -5.94 15.97
C SER A 244 -14.25 -4.93 17.12
N LEU A 245 -14.55 -5.38 18.34
CA LEU A 245 -14.56 -4.51 19.52
C LEU A 245 -13.16 -3.97 19.84
N GLN A 246 -12.12 -4.79 19.65
CA GLN A 246 -10.73 -4.37 19.79
C GLN A 246 -10.38 -3.28 18.78
N GLN A 247 -10.78 -3.45 17.51
CA GLN A 247 -10.54 -2.44 16.48
C GLN A 247 -11.29 -1.14 16.75
N GLU A 248 -12.52 -1.21 17.27
CA GLU A 248 -13.27 -0.02 17.71
C GLU A 248 -12.59 0.68 18.88
N MET A 249 -12.11 -0.07 19.87
CA MET A 249 -11.36 0.47 21.00
C MET A 249 -10.08 1.18 20.55
N ASP A 250 -9.30 0.56 19.66
CA ASP A 250 -8.08 1.16 19.11
C ASP A 250 -8.39 2.43 18.31
N ALA A 251 -9.48 2.45 17.53
CA ALA A 251 -9.92 3.64 16.82
C ALA A 251 -10.33 4.79 17.75
N VAL A 252 -11.02 4.48 18.86
CA VAL A 252 -11.37 5.46 19.88
C VAL A 252 -10.12 5.99 20.57
N ASN A 253 -9.18 5.12 20.96
CA ASN A 253 -7.91 5.51 21.56
C ASN A 253 -7.06 6.39 20.64
N MET A 254 -6.98 6.07 19.34
CA MET A 254 -6.28 6.92 18.38
C MET A 254 -6.93 8.30 18.25
N LYS A 255 -8.27 8.35 18.28
CA LYS A 255 -9.02 9.62 18.24
C LYS A 255 -8.81 10.43 19.53
N GLU A 256 -8.78 9.78 20.68
CA GLU A 256 -8.47 10.38 21.97
C GLU A 256 -7.08 11.02 21.95
N GLN A 257 -6.05 10.26 21.59
CA GLN A 257 -4.67 10.77 21.47
C GLN A 257 -4.56 11.95 20.50
N ALA A 258 -5.29 11.91 19.38
CA ALA A 258 -5.32 13.02 18.43
C ALA A 258 -5.96 14.28 19.02
N LEU A 259 -7.07 14.14 19.76
CA LEU A 259 -7.73 15.26 20.43
C LEU A 259 -6.89 15.81 21.58
N GLU A 260 -6.24 14.96 22.37
CA GLU A 260 -5.28 15.37 23.41
C GLU A 260 -4.11 16.14 22.82
N ALA A 261 -3.53 15.67 21.71
CA ALA A 261 -2.48 16.39 20.99
C ALA A 261 -2.95 17.76 20.50
N GLU A 262 -4.19 17.86 20.02
CA GLU A 262 -4.77 19.13 19.58
C GLU A 262 -5.04 20.11 20.74
N ILE A 263 -5.50 19.60 21.88
CA ILE A 263 -5.71 20.38 23.10
C ILE A 263 -4.37 20.86 23.64
N THR A 264 -3.36 20.00 23.71
CA THR A 264 -2.03 20.36 24.22
C THR A 264 -1.34 21.44 23.39
N HIS A 265 -1.58 21.48 22.08
CA HIS A 265 -1.01 22.50 21.20
C HIS A 265 -1.75 23.85 21.23
N SER A 266 -2.94 23.94 21.87
CA SER A 266 -3.75 25.16 21.90
C SER A 266 -4.06 25.62 23.33
N GLN A 267 -3.42 26.71 23.75
CA GLN A 267 -3.60 27.32 25.08
C GLN A 267 -5.07 27.68 25.37
N ILE A 268 -5.81 28.15 24.37
CA ILE A 268 -7.25 28.48 24.53
C ILE A 268 -8.08 27.22 24.80
N LYS A 269 -7.74 26.08 24.16
CA LYS A 269 -8.43 24.81 24.40
C LYS A 269 -8.12 24.24 25.79
N GLN A 270 -6.90 24.42 26.28
CA GLN A 270 -6.52 24.05 27.66
C GLN A 270 -7.29 24.87 28.70
N GLU A 271 -7.35 26.20 28.54
CA GLU A 271 -8.14 27.06 29.43
C GLU A 271 -9.64 26.74 29.37
N ALA A 272 -10.18 26.46 28.18
CA ALA A 272 -11.56 26.02 28.04
C ALA A 272 -11.81 24.69 28.75
N LEU A 273 -10.91 23.71 28.64
CA LEU A 273 -11.03 22.40 29.31
C LEU A 273 -11.04 22.56 30.84
N GLN A 274 -10.15 23.39 31.40
CA GLN A 274 -10.14 23.68 32.84
C GLN A 274 -11.46 24.34 33.31
N LEU A 275 -12.02 25.24 32.50
CA LEU A 275 -13.32 25.85 32.80
C LEU A 275 -14.46 24.82 32.73
N TYR A 276 -14.43 23.90 31.76
CA TYR A 276 -15.41 22.81 31.66
C TYR A 276 -15.33 21.84 32.84
N GLU A 277 -14.13 21.43 33.27
CA GLU A 277 -13.96 20.60 34.46
C GLU A 277 -14.49 21.29 35.71
N LYS A 278 -14.16 22.58 35.87
CA LYS A 278 -14.67 23.38 37.00
C LYS A 278 -16.18 23.53 36.96
N LEU A 279 -16.76 23.75 35.78
CA LEU A 279 -18.21 23.82 35.60
C LEU A 279 -18.84 22.47 35.95
N HIS A 280 -18.30 21.36 35.43
CA HIS A 280 -18.80 20.03 35.69
C HIS A 280 -18.77 19.68 37.17
N GLY A 281 -17.67 19.96 37.87
CA GLY A 281 -17.59 19.76 39.32
C GLY A 281 -18.56 20.64 40.12
N LEU A 282 -18.82 21.88 39.67
CA LEU A 282 -19.84 22.74 40.28
C LEU A 282 -21.26 22.25 40.00
N GLU A 283 -21.52 21.71 38.82
CA GLU A 283 -22.80 21.10 38.46
C GLU A 283 -23.05 19.83 39.28
N GLU A 284 -22.04 18.97 39.44
CA GLU A 284 -22.12 17.79 40.29
C GLU A 284 -22.40 18.19 41.76
N HIS A 285 -21.68 19.18 42.29
CA HIS A 285 -21.92 19.67 43.65
C HIS A 285 -23.31 20.30 43.81
N ARG A 286 -23.79 21.03 42.79
CA ARG A 286 -25.17 21.55 42.77
C ARG A 286 -26.16 20.40 42.79
N ASP A 287 -25.97 19.38 41.97
CA ASP A 287 -26.88 18.25 41.86
C ASP A 287 -26.89 17.42 43.14
N GLN A 288 -25.74 17.28 43.81
CA GLN A 288 -25.62 16.72 45.16
C GLN A 288 -26.41 17.54 46.18
N MET A 289 -26.21 18.87 46.24
CA MET A 289 -26.97 19.73 47.18
C MET A 289 -28.48 19.70 46.90
N ILE A 290 -28.90 19.65 45.63
CA ILE A 290 -30.31 19.50 45.26
C ILE A 290 -30.86 18.13 45.70
N ALA A 291 -30.05 17.07 45.59
CA ALA A 291 -30.42 15.75 46.07
C ALA A 291 -30.53 15.72 47.61
N GLU A 292 -29.62 16.38 48.31
CA GLU A 292 -29.65 16.55 49.77
C GLU A 292 -30.89 17.36 50.20
N ASP A 293 -31.13 18.54 49.62
CA ASP A 293 -32.31 19.38 49.91
C ASP A 293 -33.63 18.66 49.63
N LYS A 294 -33.71 17.87 48.54
CA LYS A 294 -34.89 17.02 48.26
C LYS A 294 -35.05 15.88 49.27
N ASN A 295 -33.97 15.47 49.93
CA ASN A 295 -33.95 14.44 50.94
C ASN A 295 -34.05 14.98 52.38
N MET A 296 -34.07 16.31 52.58
CA MET A 296 -34.35 16.96 53.86
C MET A 296 -35.83 16.76 54.25
N GLY A 297 -36.14 15.60 54.81
CA GLY A 297 -37.41 15.30 55.47
C GLY A 297 -37.46 15.89 56.88
N SER A 298 -38.56 15.63 57.60
CA SER A 298 -38.61 15.96 59.04
C SER A 298 -37.54 15.17 59.79
N PRO A 299 -36.95 15.68 60.90
CA PRO A 299 -35.96 14.95 61.69
C PRO A 299 -36.41 13.55 62.16
N GLN A 300 -37.73 13.28 62.21
CA GLN A 300 -38.27 11.94 62.44
C GLN A 300 -38.23 11.04 61.18
N GLU A 301 -38.54 11.57 60.00
CA GLU A 301 -38.52 10.82 58.74
C GLU A 301 -37.09 10.47 58.33
N GLU A 302 -36.15 11.38 58.53
CA GLU A 302 -34.73 11.16 58.27
C GLU A 302 -34.15 10.07 59.19
N ARG A 303 -34.55 10.09 60.47
CA ARG A 303 -34.18 9.04 61.43
C ARG A 303 -34.75 7.68 61.06
N GLU A 304 -36.00 7.61 60.58
CA GLU A 304 -36.62 6.36 60.14
C GLU A 304 -35.96 5.84 58.86
N ARG A 305 -35.62 6.73 57.91
CA ARG A 305 -34.90 6.39 56.68
C ARG A 305 -33.49 5.88 56.97
N LEU A 306 -32.74 6.55 57.84
CA LEU A 306 -31.41 6.11 58.28
C LEU A 306 -31.48 4.77 59.02
N LEU A 307 -32.50 4.55 59.87
CA LEU A 307 -32.71 3.26 60.52
C LEU A 307 -33.04 2.15 59.51
N LYS A 308 -33.80 2.46 58.46
CA LYS A 308 -34.11 1.51 57.39
C LYS A 308 -32.86 1.21 56.55
N GLN A 309 -32.08 2.23 56.19
CA GLN A 309 -30.82 2.08 55.48
C GLN A 309 -29.83 1.24 56.28
N VAL A 310 -29.63 1.52 57.57
CA VAL A 310 -28.74 0.71 58.42
C VAL A 310 -29.20 -0.75 58.52
N LYS A 311 -30.51 -1.03 58.46
CA LYS A 311 -31.02 -2.41 58.43
C LYS A 311 -30.74 -3.08 57.08
N GLU A 312 -30.96 -2.38 55.98
CA GLU A 312 -30.69 -2.86 54.62
C GLU A 312 -29.18 -3.10 54.43
N ASP A 313 -28.34 -2.12 54.79
CA ASP A 313 -26.88 -2.20 54.76
C ASP A 313 -26.36 -3.35 55.64
N ASN A 314 -26.88 -3.52 56.86
CA ASN A 314 -26.49 -4.67 57.70
C ASN A 314 -26.89 -6.02 57.09
N GLN A 315 -28.04 -6.09 56.40
CA GLN A 315 -28.45 -7.30 55.71
C GLN A 315 -27.58 -7.58 54.49
N GLU A 316 -27.20 -6.53 53.75
CA GLU A 316 -26.30 -6.62 52.60
C GLU A 316 -24.87 -7.00 53.03
N ILE A 317 -24.35 -6.40 54.10
CA ILE A 317 -23.07 -6.77 54.72
C ILE A 317 -23.11 -8.24 55.12
N ALA A 318 -24.16 -8.72 55.80
CA ALA A 318 -24.26 -10.12 56.16
C ALA A 318 -24.31 -11.06 54.94
N SER A 319 -24.93 -10.62 53.83
CA SER A 319 -24.94 -11.37 52.57
C SER A 319 -23.54 -11.40 51.94
N MET A 320 -22.86 -10.25 51.87
CA MET A 320 -21.50 -10.13 51.35
C MET A 320 -20.50 -10.92 52.19
N GLU A 321 -20.64 -10.93 53.51
CA GLU A 321 -19.81 -11.73 54.42
C GLU A 321 -19.97 -13.23 54.13
N ARG A 322 -21.20 -13.71 53.88
CA ARG A 322 -21.45 -15.10 53.46
C ARG A 322 -20.78 -15.43 52.12
N GLN A 323 -20.91 -14.54 51.14
CA GLN A 323 -20.24 -14.70 49.85
C GLN A 323 -18.71 -14.70 49.99
N LEU A 324 -18.17 -13.84 50.86
CA LEU A 324 -16.74 -13.80 51.17
C LEU A 324 -16.26 -15.10 51.80
N THR A 325 -17.04 -15.68 52.73
CA THR A 325 -16.71 -17.00 53.29
C THR A 325 -16.75 -18.10 52.22
N GLU A 326 -17.76 -18.11 51.36
CA GLU A 326 -17.87 -19.09 50.27
C GLU A 326 -16.70 -18.98 49.27
N ILE A 327 -16.30 -17.75 48.93
CA ILE A 327 -15.15 -17.51 48.04
C ILE A 327 -13.84 -17.94 48.73
N LYS A 328 -13.66 -17.66 50.02
CA LYS A 328 -12.48 -18.11 50.77
C LYS A 328 -12.40 -19.63 50.83
N GLU A 329 -13.52 -20.32 51.02
CA GLU A 329 -13.59 -21.78 50.96
C GLU A 329 -13.21 -22.32 49.56
N LYS A 330 -13.71 -21.70 48.49
CA LYS A 330 -13.33 -22.04 47.11
C LYS A 330 -11.83 -21.82 46.85
N ILE A 331 -11.27 -20.72 47.34
CA ILE A 331 -9.83 -20.45 47.23
C ILE A 331 -9.01 -21.51 47.96
N ASN A 332 -9.41 -21.89 49.17
CA ASN A 332 -8.74 -22.95 49.92
C ASN A 332 -8.81 -24.30 49.18
N HIS A 333 -9.98 -24.64 48.64
CA HIS A 333 -10.16 -25.87 47.87
C HIS A 333 -9.30 -25.89 46.59
N LEU A 334 -9.24 -24.78 45.85
CA LEU A 334 -8.38 -24.67 44.66
C LEU A 334 -6.89 -24.72 45.03
N ASN A 335 -6.48 -24.09 46.14
CA ASN A 335 -5.10 -24.16 46.61
C ASN A 335 -4.71 -25.58 47.06
N GLU A 336 -5.62 -26.33 47.69
CA GLU A 336 -5.42 -27.75 47.99
C GLU A 336 -5.31 -28.58 46.70
N GLY A 337 -6.15 -28.29 45.69
CA GLY A 337 -6.06 -28.92 44.37
C GLY A 337 -4.74 -28.63 43.65
N ILE A 338 -4.25 -27.39 43.71
CA ILE A 338 -2.92 -27.02 43.17
C ILE A 338 -1.82 -27.77 43.91
N ARG A 339 -1.85 -27.82 45.24
CA ARG A 339 -0.86 -28.59 46.02
C ARG A 339 -0.89 -30.08 45.68
N GLN A 340 -2.07 -30.65 45.46
CA GLN A 340 -2.19 -32.05 45.04
C GLN A 340 -1.59 -32.26 43.66
N LEU A 341 -1.88 -31.38 42.69
CA LEU A 341 -1.28 -31.44 41.36
C LEU A 341 0.24 -31.24 41.40
N ASP A 342 0.75 -30.35 42.25
CA ASP A 342 2.19 -30.16 42.44
C ASP A 342 2.85 -31.43 43.01
N MET A 343 2.23 -32.09 44.00
CA MET A 343 2.71 -33.38 44.52
C MET A 343 2.67 -34.48 43.47
N ASP A 344 1.59 -34.58 42.69
CA ASP A 344 1.45 -35.56 41.61
C ASP A 344 2.50 -35.30 40.51
N LEU A 345 2.82 -34.03 40.22
CA LEU A 345 3.89 -33.64 39.29
C LEU A 345 5.29 -33.98 39.83
N GLU A 346 5.55 -33.80 41.13
CA GLU A 346 6.80 -34.23 41.77
C GLU A 346 6.95 -35.76 41.77
N GLU A 347 5.87 -36.51 42.00
CA GLU A 347 5.87 -37.98 41.95
C GLU A 347 6.10 -38.52 40.52
N HIS A 348 5.69 -37.77 39.49
CA HIS A 348 5.99 -38.09 38.09
C HIS A 348 7.38 -37.65 37.60
N GLN A 349 8.12 -36.85 38.37
CA GLN A 349 9.49 -36.42 38.05
C GLN A 349 10.59 -37.20 38.78
N GLY A 350 10.25 -38.05 39.75
CA GLY A 350 11.15 -39.01 40.40
C GLY A 350 11.13 -40.37 39.72
#